data_AF-A0A485BDL8-F1
#
_entry.id   AF-A0A485BDL8-F1
#
_cell.length_a   1.000
_cell.length_b   1.000
_cell.length_c   1.000
_cell.angle_alpha   90.00
_cell.angle_beta   90.00
_cell.angle_gamma   90.00
#
_symmetry.space_group_name_H-M   'P 1'
#
loop_
_entity.id
_entity.type
_entity.pdbx_description
1 polymer ?
#
loop_
_entity_poly.entity_id
_entity_poly.type
_entity_poly.pdbx_seq_one_letter_code
_entity_poly.pdbx_strand_id
1 'polypeptide(L)'
;MVEETREAVDKAPQPENTGKKNGGNKTSLVLSAVAIAIALAAGVGLFGLNKQQVSRQNETSTALADRVAELQKAQESQKNELEGIIKQQADQLTEAKHQQETLAKQLEDVQQKVAVISGSDAKTWLLAQADFLVKSAGRKLWSDRDVTTAAALLKSADASLADMNDPSLISARRAITDDIASLSAVSQVDYDGIILKVNQLANQIDNLRLADNNDDDSRWIPTAKSSPALLANGA
;
A
#
# COMPACT_ATOMS: atom_id res chain seq x y z
N MET A 1 41.76 9.92 34.59
CA MET A 1 43.12 9.94 35.15
C MET A 1 43.58 8.49 35.12
N VAL A 2 44.39 8.07 34.13
CA VAL A 2 45.87 8.18 34.14
C VAL A 2 46.42 7.35 35.31
N GLU A 3 47.37 6.42 35.22
CA GLU A 3 48.19 5.75 34.21
C GLU A 3 49.11 4.81 35.03
N GLU A 4 49.68 3.79 34.38
CA GLU A 4 50.86 2.96 34.75
C GLU A 4 51.40 2.91 36.19
N THR A 5 51.69 1.69 36.69
CA THR A 5 53.00 1.39 37.33
C THR A 5 53.36 -0.12 37.37
N ARG A 6 54.37 -0.48 36.56
CA ARG A 6 55.58 -1.31 36.82
C ARG A 6 55.55 -2.82 37.14
N GLU A 7 56.57 -3.43 36.53
CA GLU A 7 57.11 -4.78 36.53
C GLU A 7 57.58 -5.36 37.89
N ALA A 8 57.26 -6.64 38.06
CA ALA A 8 58.15 -7.80 38.25
C ALA A 8 59.07 -8.01 39.49
N VAL A 9 59.17 -9.32 39.80
CA VAL A 9 60.30 -10.10 40.39
C VAL A 9 60.39 -10.22 41.92
N ASP A 10 60.29 -11.47 42.41
CA ASP A 10 61.34 -12.27 43.09
C ASP A 10 60.74 -13.67 43.39
N LYS A 11 61.40 -14.81 43.63
CA LYS A 11 62.65 -15.50 43.24
C LYS A 11 62.59 -16.84 44.00
N ALA A 12 63.20 -17.88 43.42
CA ALA A 12 63.03 -19.31 43.76
C ALA A 12 63.55 -19.74 45.16
N PRO A 13 63.41 -21.03 45.55
CA PRO A 13 64.36 -22.05 45.04
C PRO A 13 63.73 -23.41 44.67
N GLN A 14 64.40 -24.12 43.75
CA GLN A 14 64.25 -25.57 43.49
C GLN A 14 65.01 -26.39 44.57
N PRO A 15 64.88 -27.73 44.63
CA PRO A 15 65.54 -28.67 43.68
C PRO A 15 64.56 -29.83 43.31
N GLU A 16 64.81 -30.89 42.53
CA GLU A 16 65.99 -31.63 42.08
C GLU A 16 65.62 -32.56 40.89
N ASN A 17 66.64 -33.05 40.19
CA ASN A 17 66.57 -33.87 38.98
C ASN A 17 66.55 -35.38 39.30
N THR A 18 65.66 -36.14 38.65
CA THR A 18 65.86 -37.57 38.33
C THR A 18 65.13 -37.82 36.99
N GLY A 19 65.57 -38.58 36.00
CA GLY A 19 66.74 -39.40 35.73
C GLY A 19 66.50 -40.00 34.33
N LYS A 20 67.54 -40.06 33.49
CA LYS A 20 67.49 -40.55 32.10
C LYS A 20 67.36 -42.07 32.03
N LYS A 21 66.62 -42.61 31.05
CA LYS A 21 66.94 -43.94 30.46
C LYS A 21 66.43 -44.12 29.04
N ASN A 22 67.39 -44.39 28.14
CA ASN A 22 67.18 -44.96 26.81
C ASN A 22 66.64 -46.39 26.91
N GLY A 23 65.76 -46.77 25.99
CA GLY A 23 65.41 -48.17 25.74
C GLY A 23 64.21 -48.34 24.79
N GLY A 24 64.47 -48.51 23.48
CA GLY A 24 63.48 -49.03 22.52
C GLY A 24 63.20 -48.15 21.29
N ASN A 25 64.16 -48.01 20.39
CA ASN A 25 64.08 -47.14 19.19
C ASN A 25 63.06 -47.59 18.11
N LYS A 26 62.17 -48.56 18.38
CA LYS A 26 61.17 -49.04 17.41
C LYS A 26 59.74 -48.66 17.78
N THR A 27 59.41 -48.53 19.07
CA THR A 27 58.06 -48.15 19.51
C THR A 27 57.86 -46.63 19.46
N SER A 28 58.87 -45.84 19.82
CA SER A 28 58.83 -44.37 19.72
C SER A 28 58.75 -43.86 18.26
N LEU A 29 59.46 -44.52 17.33
CA LEU A 29 59.40 -44.19 15.91
C LEU A 29 58.05 -44.57 15.27
N VAL A 30 57.46 -45.70 15.66
CA VAL A 30 56.14 -46.12 15.17
C VAL A 30 55.03 -45.24 15.74
N LEU A 31 55.09 -44.85 17.02
CA LEU A 31 54.15 -43.88 17.61
C LEU A 31 54.23 -42.50 16.95
N SER A 32 55.44 -42.03 16.62
CA SER A 32 55.66 -40.80 15.84
C SER A 32 55.09 -40.89 14.43
N ALA A 33 55.36 -42.00 13.72
CA ALA A 33 54.86 -42.22 12.36
C ALA A 33 53.32 -42.33 12.32
N VAL A 34 52.71 -42.97 13.30
CA VAL A 34 51.25 -43.06 13.44
C VAL A 34 50.64 -41.70 13.76
N ALA A 35 51.27 -40.90 14.64
CA ALA A 35 50.80 -39.55 14.93
C ALA A 35 50.85 -38.64 13.69
N ILE A 36 51.90 -38.73 12.88
CA ILE A 36 52.02 -37.98 11.62
C ILE A 36 50.98 -38.46 10.60
N ALA A 37 50.76 -39.77 10.48
CA ALA A 37 49.75 -40.31 9.57
C ALA A 37 48.32 -39.86 9.94
N ILE A 38 48.00 -39.81 11.24
CA ILE A 38 46.71 -39.31 11.74
C ILE A 38 46.59 -37.80 11.50
N ALA A 39 47.66 -37.02 11.73
CA ALA A 39 47.67 -35.59 11.46
C ALA A 39 47.48 -35.26 9.96
N LEU A 40 48.10 -36.03 9.07
CA LEU A 40 47.93 -35.89 7.62
C LEU A 40 46.52 -36.29 7.17
N ALA A 41 45.96 -37.38 7.71
CA ALA A 41 44.60 -37.81 7.41
C ALA A 41 43.56 -36.79 7.91
N ALA A 42 43.75 -36.23 9.10
CA ALA A 42 42.92 -35.16 9.64
C ALA A 42 43.03 -33.87 8.80
N GLY A 43 44.22 -33.52 8.33
CA GLY A 43 44.44 -32.37 7.44
C GLY A 43 43.72 -32.49 6.10
N VAL A 44 43.74 -33.67 5.46
CA VAL A 44 43.05 -33.92 4.19
C VAL A 44 41.52 -33.95 4.38
N GLY A 45 41.03 -34.53 5.49
CA GLY A 45 39.60 -34.52 5.82
C GLY A 45 39.04 -33.12 6.11
N LEU A 46 39.79 -32.30 6.86
CA LEU A 46 39.43 -30.91 7.13
C LEU A 46 39.45 -30.04 5.87
N PHE A 47 40.38 -30.28 4.94
CA PHE A 47 40.44 -29.53 3.67
C PHE A 47 39.23 -29.79 2.77
N GLY A 48 38.74 -31.03 2.71
CA GLY A 48 37.54 -31.40 1.93
C GLY A 48 36.26 -30.74 2.46
N LEU A 49 36.08 -30.72 3.78
CA LEU A 49 34.94 -30.06 4.44
C LEU A 49 35.02 -28.53 4.31
N ASN A 50 36.22 -27.96 4.42
CA ASN A 50 36.42 -26.52 4.28
C ASN A 50 36.15 -26.03 2.85
N LYS A 51 36.50 -26.81 1.82
CA LYS A 51 36.23 -26.48 0.42
C LYS A 51 34.72 -26.40 0.13
N GLN A 52 33.93 -27.29 0.74
CA GLN A 52 32.48 -27.30 0.58
C GLN A 52 31.80 -26.16 1.35
N GLN A 53 32.36 -25.75 2.49
CA GLN A 53 31.93 -24.56 3.25
C GLN A 53 32.21 -23.26 2.47
N VAL A 54 33.36 -23.17 1.80
CA VAL A 54 33.76 -22.00 0.98
C VAL A 54 32.90 -21.89 -0.27
N SER A 55 32.55 -22.99 -0.93
CA SER A 55 31.59 -22.97 -2.04
C SER A 55 30.21 -22.46 -1.62
N ARG A 56 29.68 -22.93 -0.47
CA ARG A 56 28.40 -22.45 0.06
C ARG A 56 28.45 -20.97 0.44
N GLN A 57 29.56 -20.51 1.04
CA GLN A 57 29.75 -19.09 1.36
C GLN A 57 29.82 -18.22 0.09
N ASN A 58 30.53 -18.67 -0.94
CA ASN A 58 30.60 -17.97 -2.21
C ASN A 58 29.22 -17.91 -2.88
N GLU A 59 28.45 -18.99 -2.92
CA GLU A 59 27.08 -19.00 -3.44
C GLU A 59 26.18 -18.02 -2.67
N THR A 60 26.26 -17.98 -1.34
CA THR A 60 25.50 -17.00 -0.55
C THR A 60 25.95 -15.56 -0.79
N SER A 61 27.25 -15.34 -1.02
CA SER A 61 27.81 -14.02 -1.28
C SER A 61 27.44 -13.52 -2.69
N THR A 62 27.41 -14.41 -3.68
CA THR A 62 26.96 -14.10 -5.04
C THR A 62 25.46 -13.83 -5.04
N ALA A 63 24.66 -14.66 -4.37
CA ALA A 63 23.21 -14.43 -4.24
C ALA A 63 22.90 -13.09 -3.53
N LEU A 64 23.70 -12.72 -2.53
CA LEU A 64 23.56 -11.43 -1.85
C LEU A 64 23.98 -10.26 -2.75
N ALA A 65 25.05 -10.41 -3.53
CA ALA A 65 25.47 -9.41 -4.52
C ALA A 65 24.41 -9.21 -5.61
N ASP A 66 23.79 -10.29 -6.08
CA ASP A 66 22.71 -10.25 -7.06
C ASP A 66 21.46 -9.55 -6.50
N ARG A 67 21.09 -9.85 -5.24
CA ARG A 67 20.01 -9.15 -4.52
C ARG A 67 20.27 -7.66 -4.38
N VAL A 68 21.50 -7.27 -4.06
CA VAL A 68 21.88 -5.85 -3.95
C VAL A 68 21.81 -5.18 -5.32
N ALA A 69 22.32 -5.82 -6.38
CA ALA A 69 22.25 -5.28 -7.74
C ALA A 69 20.80 -5.14 -8.23
N GLU A 70 19.94 -6.10 -7.92
CA GLU A 70 18.51 -6.06 -8.24
C GLU A 70 17.78 -4.94 -7.49
N LEU A 71 18.05 -4.77 -6.19
CA LEU A 71 17.51 -3.66 -5.40
C LEU A 71 17.99 -2.30 -5.91
N GLN A 72 19.26 -2.20 -6.29
CA GLN A 72 19.83 -0.96 -6.81
C GLN A 72 19.22 -0.59 -8.16
N LYS A 73 18.99 -1.58 -9.02
CA LYS A 73 18.26 -1.42 -10.28
C LYS A 73 16.80 -1.03 -10.07
N ALA A 74 16.13 -1.64 -9.09
CA ALA A 74 14.75 -1.30 -8.73
C ALA A 74 14.64 0.12 -8.16
N GLN A 75 15.62 0.55 -7.35
CA GLN A 75 15.69 1.92 -6.83
C GLN A 75 15.90 2.93 -7.95
N GLU A 76 16.78 2.63 -8.91
CA GLU A 76 17.04 3.49 -10.05
C GLU A 76 15.83 3.58 -10.99
N SER A 77 15.10 2.47 -11.21
CA SER A 77 13.86 2.50 -11.99
C SER A 77 12.78 3.32 -11.29
N GLN A 78 12.58 3.13 -9.98
CA GLN A 78 11.62 3.91 -9.19
C GLN A 78 11.96 5.39 -9.20
N LYS A 79 13.25 5.74 -9.09
CA LYS A 79 13.69 7.14 -9.17
C LYS A 79 13.37 7.76 -10.53
N ASN A 80 13.65 7.05 -11.63
CA ASN A 80 13.37 7.53 -12.98
C ASN A 80 11.86 7.69 -13.22
N GLU A 81 11.05 6.76 -12.72
CA GLU A 81 9.59 6.84 -12.79
C GLU A 81 9.07 8.05 -12.00
N LEU A 82 9.57 8.26 -10.78
CA LEU A 82 9.19 9.39 -9.94
C LEU A 82 9.59 10.74 -10.57
N GLU A 83 10.79 10.83 -11.14
CA GLU A 83 11.21 12.02 -11.89
C GLU A 83 10.33 12.27 -13.12
N GLY A 84 9.90 11.21 -13.81
CA GLY A 84 8.96 11.29 -14.93
C GLY A 84 7.60 11.85 -14.49
N ILE A 85 7.05 11.32 -13.39
CA ILE A 85 5.78 11.79 -12.81
C ILE A 85 5.88 13.25 -12.38
N ILE A 86 6.97 13.64 -11.70
CA ILE A 86 7.17 15.03 -11.25
C ILE A 86 7.24 15.98 -12.44
N LYS A 87 7.97 15.63 -13.51
CA LYS A 87 8.00 16.44 -14.75
C LYS A 87 6.62 16.59 -15.36
N GLN A 88 5.88 15.48 -15.50
CA GLN A 88 4.54 15.51 -16.05
C GLN A 88 3.60 16.38 -15.21
N GLN A 89 3.67 16.30 -13.88
CA GLN A 89 2.89 17.16 -12.99
C GLN A 89 3.29 18.63 -13.09
N ALA A 90 4.59 18.94 -13.25
CA ALA A 90 5.07 20.30 -13.45
C ALA A 90 4.58 20.89 -14.78
N ASP A 91 4.57 20.10 -15.85
CA ASP A 91 4.06 20.50 -17.16
C ASP A 91 2.54 20.74 -17.09
N GLN A 92 1.79 19.84 -16.46
CA GLN A 92 0.34 20.01 -16.24
C GLN A 92 0.03 21.26 -15.40
N LEU A 93 0.82 21.54 -14.36
CA LEU A 93 0.66 22.73 -13.52
C LEU A 93 0.97 24.00 -14.31
N THR A 94 1.99 23.98 -15.17
CA THR A 94 2.36 25.11 -16.03
C THR A 94 1.26 25.40 -17.03
N GLU A 95 0.72 24.37 -17.68
CA GLU A 95 -0.40 24.47 -18.61
C GLU A 95 -1.66 25.02 -17.90
N ALA A 96 -1.98 24.50 -16.71
CA ALA A 96 -3.11 24.99 -15.91
C ALA A 96 -2.94 26.48 -15.52
N LYS A 97 -1.72 26.90 -15.15
CA LYS A 97 -1.41 28.32 -14.88
C LYS A 97 -1.59 29.18 -16.13
N HIS A 98 -1.10 28.72 -17.28
CA HIS A 98 -1.25 29.44 -18.54
C HIS A 98 -2.72 29.58 -18.95
N GLN A 99 -3.53 28.53 -18.74
CA GLN A 99 -4.97 28.59 -18.92
C GLN A 99 -5.61 29.58 -17.95
N GLN A 100 -5.21 29.59 -16.68
CA GLN A 100 -5.71 30.55 -15.69
C GLN A 100 -5.39 31.99 -16.08
N GLU A 101 -4.17 32.28 -16.52
CA GLU A 101 -3.77 33.62 -17.00
C GLU A 101 -4.56 34.03 -18.25
N THR A 102 -4.80 33.09 -19.16
CA THR A 102 -5.61 33.34 -20.36
C THR A 102 -7.05 33.66 -19.99
N LEU A 103 -7.64 32.89 -19.07
CA LEU A 103 -8.98 33.14 -18.55
C LEU A 103 -9.05 34.48 -17.82
N ALA A 104 -8.05 34.82 -17.01
CA ALA A 104 -8.00 36.11 -16.31
C ALA A 104 -7.97 37.29 -17.28
N LYS A 105 -7.16 37.21 -18.35
CA LYS A 105 -7.14 38.23 -19.41
C LYS A 105 -8.45 38.33 -20.17
N GLN A 106 -9.09 37.20 -20.47
CA GLN A 106 -10.42 37.19 -21.09
C GLN A 106 -11.46 37.82 -20.16
N LEU A 107 -11.39 37.54 -18.86
CA LEU A 107 -12.28 38.12 -17.87
C LEU A 107 -12.10 39.63 -17.75
N GLU A 108 -10.85 40.11 -17.81
CA GLU A 108 -10.53 41.53 -17.82
C GLU A 108 -11.01 42.22 -19.10
N ASP A 109 -10.81 41.60 -20.28
CA ASP A 109 -11.33 42.11 -21.56
C ASP A 109 -12.86 42.15 -21.58
N VAL A 110 -13.52 41.11 -21.05
CA VAL A 110 -14.98 41.08 -20.86
C VAL A 110 -15.41 42.17 -19.88
N GLN A 111 -14.74 42.34 -18.75
CA GLN A 111 -15.08 43.35 -17.74
C GLN A 111 -14.91 44.78 -18.28
N GLN A 112 -13.86 45.02 -19.06
CA GLN A 112 -13.63 46.31 -19.71
C GLN A 112 -14.67 46.60 -20.79
N LYS A 113 -15.05 45.59 -21.58
CA LYS A 113 -16.18 45.72 -22.52
C LYS A 113 -17.48 45.99 -21.77
N VAL A 114 -17.74 45.34 -20.65
CA VAL A 114 -18.93 45.55 -19.82
C VAL A 114 -18.97 46.94 -19.19
N ALA A 115 -17.84 47.49 -18.75
CA ALA A 115 -17.78 48.84 -18.19
C ALA A 115 -18.13 49.94 -19.21
N VAL A 116 -17.97 49.66 -20.51
CA VAL A 116 -18.31 50.58 -21.62
C VAL A 116 -19.79 50.47 -22.01
N ILE A 117 -20.47 49.44 -21.54
CA ILE A 117 -21.78 48.99 -22.01
C ILE A 117 -22.88 49.52 -21.06
N SER A 118 -23.70 50.44 -21.58
CA SER A 118 -24.78 51.12 -20.84
C SER A 118 -25.91 50.17 -20.40
N GLY A 119 -26.78 50.59 -19.48
CA GLY A 119 -27.70 49.73 -18.71
C GLY A 119 -28.66 48.78 -19.46
N SER A 120 -28.93 48.95 -20.75
CA SER A 120 -29.66 47.97 -21.57
C SER A 120 -28.82 46.75 -21.91
N ASP A 121 -27.54 46.97 -22.16
CA ASP A 121 -26.62 45.94 -22.59
C ASP A 121 -25.98 45.21 -21.39
N ALA A 122 -25.99 45.81 -20.20
CA ALA A 122 -25.68 45.12 -18.95
C ALA A 122 -26.60 43.91 -18.69
N LYS A 123 -27.89 44.04 -19.05
CA LYS A 123 -28.84 42.91 -19.03
C LYS A 123 -28.47 41.85 -20.06
N THR A 124 -28.12 42.26 -21.28
CA THR A 124 -27.63 41.35 -22.33
C THR A 124 -26.36 40.60 -21.89
N TRP A 125 -25.48 41.27 -21.15
CA TRP A 125 -24.29 40.65 -20.58
C TRP A 125 -24.62 39.65 -19.47
N LEU A 126 -25.48 40.00 -18.51
CA LEU A 126 -25.92 39.07 -17.45
C LEU A 126 -26.57 37.81 -18.04
N LEU A 127 -27.33 37.97 -19.13
CA LEU A 127 -27.91 36.84 -19.86
C LEU A 127 -26.82 35.97 -20.50
N ALA A 128 -25.83 36.57 -21.17
CA ALA A 128 -24.71 35.84 -21.76
C ALA A 128 -23.83 35.14 -20.71
N GLN A 129 -23.63 35.76 -19.55
CA GLN A 129 -22.93 35.19 -18.41
C GLN A 129 -23.67 33.96 -17.86
N ALA A 130 -24.99 34.05 -17.69
CA ALA A 130 -25.81 32.92 -17.28
C ALA A 130 -25.77 31.77 -18.30
N ASP A 131 -25.90 32.07 -19.59
CA ASP A 131 -25.79 31.06 -20.66
C ASP A 131 -24.42 30.36 -20.66
N PHE A 132 -23.35 31.12 -20.50
CA PHE A 132 -21.99 30.56 -20.37
C PHE A 132 -21.86 29.65 -19.14
N LEU A 133 -22.38 30.07 -17.98
CA LEU A 133 -22.33 29.28 -16.74
C LEU A 133 -23.12 27.98 -16.86
N VAL A 134 -24.31 28.01 -17.46
CA VAL A 134 -25.13 26.80 -17.71
C VAL A 134 -24.39 25.84 -18.65
N LYS A 135 -23.81 26.33 -19.74
CA LYS A 135 -23.01 25.49 -20.68
C LYS A 135 -21.79 24.89 -20.00
N SER A 136 -21.12 25.65 -19.15
CA SER A 136 -19.96 25.19 -18.37
C SER A 136 -20.38 24.13 -17.35
N ALA A 137 -21.51 24.31 -16.67
CA ALA A 137 -22.06 23.32 -15.75
C ALA A 137 -22.38 22.00 -16.46
N GLY A 138 -23.04 22.06 -17.63
CA GLY A 138 -23.34 20.88 -18.43
C GLY A 138 -22.09 20.13 -18.88
N ARG A 139 -21.04 20.86 -19.30
CA ARG A 139 -19.74 20.27 -19.62
C ARG A 139 -19.12 19.59 -18.41
N LYS A 140 -19.10 20.27 -17.26
CA LYS A 140 -18.52 19.73 -16.02
C LYS A 140 -19.24 18.47 -15.53
N LEU A 141 -20.56 18.44 -15.68
CA LEU A 141 -21.39 17.29 -15.34
C LEU A 141 -21.14 16.08 -16.27
N TRP A 142 -21.12 16.29 -17.59
CA TRP A 142 -20.96 15.20 -18.55
C TRP A 142 -19.52 14.71 -18.74
N SER A 143 -18.56 15.63 -18.72
CA SER A 143 -17.13 15.34 -18.92
C SER A 143 -16.48 14.82 -17.65
N ASP A 144 -16.67 15.55 -16.55
CA ASP A 144 -15.84 15.35 -15.36
C ASP A 144 -16.61 14.62 -14.25
N ARG A 145 -17.92 14.35 -14.46
CA ARG A 145 -18.87 13.84 -13.45
C ARG A 145 -18.85 14.60 -12.13
N ASP A 146 -18.43 15.86 -12.20
CA ASP A 146 -18.29 16.71 -11.03
C ASP A 146 -19.61 17.46 -10.82
N VAL A 147 -20.52 16.75 -10.14
CA VAL A 147 -21.86 17.20 -9.79
C VAL A 147 -21.80 18.44 -8.88
N THR A 148 -20.82 18.51 -7.97
CA THR A 148 -20.65 19.61 -7.01
C THR A 148 -20.32 20.91 -7.73
N THR A 149 -19.32 20.89 -8.62
CA THR A 149 -18.94 22.08 -9.39
C THR A 149 -20.04 22.45 -10.39
N ALA A 150 -20.70 21.47 -11.02
CA ALA A 150 -21.85 21.74 -11.90
C ALA A 150 -22.99 22.45 -11.13
N ALA A 151 -23.34 21.98 -9.93
CA ALA A 151 -24.37 22.62 -9.10
C ALA A 151 -23.96 24.03 -8.65
N ALA A 152 -22.68 24.26 -8.34
CA ALA A 152 -22.18 25.60 -8.01
C ALA A 152 -22.28 26.56 -9.21
N LEU A 153 -21.92 26.11 -10.42
CA LEU A 153 -22.03 26.90 -11.64
C LEU A 153 -23.48 27.25 -11.98
N LEU A 154 -24.42 26.31 -11.81
CA LEU A 154 -25.85 26.58 -11.99
C LEU A 154 -26.39 27.60 -10.97
N LYS A 155 -25.94 27.56 -9.71
CA LYS A 155 -26.31 28.58 -8.70
C LYS A 155 -25.82 29.97 -9.11
N SER A 156 -24.60 30.08 -9.63
CA SER A 156 -24.09 31.35 -10.16
C SER A 156 -24.89 31.83 -11.38
N ALA A 157 -25.35 30.91 -12.25
CA ALA A 157 -26.21 31.26 -13.37
C ALA A 157 -27.58 31.80 -12.91
N ASP A 158 -28.22 31.15 -11.93
CA ASP A 158 -29.50 31.65 -11.37
C ASP A 158 -29.34 33.06 -10.76
N ALA A 159 -28.23 33.30 -10.04
CA ALA A 159 -27.94 34.62 -9.48
C ALA A 159 -27.81 35.70 -10.57
N SER A 160 -27.07 35.43 -11.65
CA SER A 160 -26.97 36.36 -12.78
C SER A 160 -28.34 36.65 -13.44
N LEU A 161 -29.20 35.65 -13.58
CA LEU A 161 -30.56 35.85 -14.10
C LEU A 161 -31.47 36.60 -13.10
N ALA A 162 -31.29 36.40 -11.80
CA ALA A 162 -32.03 37.11 -10.76
C ALA A 162 -31.70 38.61 -10.78
N ASP A 163 -30.42 38.95 -10.94
CA ASP A 163 -29.94 40.34 -10.99
C ASP A 163 -30.48 41.12 -12.20
N MET A 164 -30.90 40.43 -13.27
CA MET A 164 -31.55 41.08 -14.43
C MET A 164 -32.94 41.66 -14.11
N ASN A 165 -33.59 41.17 -13.06
CA ASN A 165 -34.93 41.55 -12.60
C ASN A 165 -35.97 41.59 -13.73
N ASP A 166 -35.97 40.56 -14.58
CA ASP A 166 -36.86 40.41 -15.74
C ASP A 166 -37.84 39.25 -15.54
N PRO A 167 -39.17 39.51 -15.50
CA PRO A 167 -40.18 38.46 -15.32
C PRO A 167 -40.21 37.39 -16.42
N SER A 168 -39.72 37.69 -17.63
CA SER A 168 -39.67 36.71 -18.73
C SER A 168 -38.72 35.54 -18.45
N LEU A 169 -37.76 35.72 -17.53
CA LEU A 169 -36.76 34.72 -17.16
C LEU A 169 -37.21 33.77 -16.04
N ILE A 170 -38.39 33.98 -15.45
CA ILE A 170 -38.90 33.16 -14.33
C ILE A 170 -38.93 31.67 -14.68
N SER A 171 -39.34 31.32 -15.90
CA SER A 171 -39.37 29.93 -16.36
C SER A 171 -37.97 29.31 -16.43
N ALA A 172 -36.99 30.05 -16.92
CA ALA A 172 -35.60 29.60 -17.00
C ALA A 172 -34.98 29.41 -15.61
N ARG A 173 -35.21 30.38 -14.71
CA ARG A 173 -34.77 30.30 -13.30
C ARG A 173 -35.36 29.11 -12.56
N ARG A 174 -36.64 28.80 -12.81
CA ARG A 174 -37.28 27.61 -12.25
C ARG A 174 -36.61 26.33 -12.76
N ALA A 175 -36.39 26.21 -14.06
CA ALA A 175 -35.69 25.05 -14.62
C ALA A 175 -34.29 24.88 -14.02
N ILE A 176 -33.51 25.97 -13.88
CA ILE A 176 -32.19 25.92 -13.23
C ILE A 176 -32.30 25.50 -11.76
N THR A 177 -33.30 25.98 -11.03
CA THR A 177 -33.55 25.60 -9.63
C THR A 177 -33.87 24.11 -9.51
N ASP A 178 -34.69 23.58 -10.41
CA ASP A 178 -35.05 22.17 -10.47
C ASP A 178 -33.83 21.29 -10.82
N ASP A 179 -32.98 21.75 -11.74
CA ASP A 179 -31.71 21.09 -12.08
C ASP A 179 -30.75 21.07 -10.88
N ILE A 180 -30.60 22.19 -10.16
CA ILE A 180 -29.79 22.27 -8.94
C ILE A 180 -30.30 21.28 -7.88
N ALA A 181 -31.62 21.20 -7.69
CA ALA A 181 -32.22 20.27 -6.74
C ALA A 181 -31.94 18.81 -7.12
N SER A 182 -32.06 18.50 -8.42
CA SER A 182 -31.78 17.17 -8.97
C SER A 182 -30.30 16.79 -8.78
N LEU A 183 -29.37 17.69 -9.10
CA LEU A 183 -27.94 17.46 -8.89
C LEU A 183 -27.59 17.34 -7.40
N SER A 184 -28.21 18.15 -6.55
CA SER A 184 -27.99 18.09 -5.10
C SER A 184 -28.45 16.77 -4.49
N ALA A 185 -29.55 16.19 -5.01
CA ALA A 185 -30.01 14.87 -4.61
C ALA A 185 -29.01 13.77 -5.01
N VAL A 186 -28.44 13.83 -6.21
CA VAL A 186 -27.40 12.91 -6.68
C VAL A 186 -26.13 13.01 -5.83
N SER A 187 -25.69 14.23 -5.50
CA SER A 187 -24.51 14.43 -4.64
C SER A 187 -24.70 13.92 -3.21
N GLN A 188 -25.94 13.78 -2.73
CA GLN A 188 -26.25 13.20 -1.41
C GLN A 188 -26.34 11.67 -1.44
N VAL A 189 -26.47 11.04 -2.62
CA VAL A 189 -26.38 9.58 -2.76
C VAL A 189 -24.94 9.20 -2.49
N ASP A 190 -24.67 8.70 -1.29
CA ASP A 190 -23.35 8.27 -0.82
C ASP A 190 -22.81 7.10 -1.67
N TYR A 191 -22.07 7.43 -2.72
CA TYR A 191 -21.41 6.47 -3.60
C TYR A 191 -20.37 5.64 -2.86
N ASP A 192 -19.68 6.21 -1.86
CA ASP A 192 -18.70 5.50 -1.03
C ASP A 192 -19.39 4.42 -0.19
N GLY A 193 -20.55 4.76 0.39
CA GLY A 193 -21.40 3.84 1.12
C GLY A 193 -22.02 2.74 0.25
N ILE A 194 -22.38 3.05 -1.01
CA ILE A 194 -22.88 2.05 -1.96
C ILE A 194 -21.75 1.11 -2.40
N ILE A 195 -20.56 1.61 -2.72
CA ILE A 195 -19.40 0.78 -3.09
C ILE A 195 -18.98 -0.13 -1.93
N LEU A 196 -19.02 0.38 -0.69
CA LEU A 196 -18.76 -0.41 0.50
C LEU A 196 -19.82 -1.51 0.69
N LYS A 197 -21.10 -1.18 0.52
CA LYS A 197 -22.19 -2.17 0.58
C LYS A 197 -22.10 -3.21 -0.53
N VAL A 198 -21.71 -2.83 -1.75
CA VAL A 198 -21.52 -3.77 -2.87
C VAL A 198 -20.35 -4.71 -2.60
N ASN A 199 -19.23 -4.23 -2.06
CA ASN A 199 -18.11 -5.09 -1.64
C ASN A 199 -18.50 -6.02 -0.48
N GLN A 200 -19.28 -5.53 0.49
CA GLN A 200 -19.81 -6.37 1.57
C GLN A 200 -20.77 -7.44 1.05
N LEU A 201 -21.62 -7.10 0.07
CA LEU A 201 -22.54 -8.04 -0.56
C LEU A 201 -21.80 -9.06 -1.42
N ALA A 202 -20.76 -8.64 -2.16
CA ALA A 202 -19.88 -9.52 -2.93
C ALA A 202 -19.16 -10.53 -2.02
N ASN A 203 -18.64 -10.09 -0.88
CA ASN A 203 -18.02 -10.97 0.12
C ASN A 203 -19.02 -11.87 0.87
N GLN A 204 -20.31 -11.52 0.86
CA GLN A 204 -21.37 -12.36 1.43
C GLN A 204 -21.84 -13.46 0.47
N ILE A 205 -21.60 -13.31 -0.85
CA ILE A 205 -21.91 -14.35 -1.85
C ILE A 205 -21.04 -15.59 -1.61
N ASP A 206 -19.78 -15.43 -1.21
CA ASP A 206 -18.88 -16.56 -0.85
C ASP A 206 -19.30 -17.29 0.43
N ASN A 207 -20.17 -16.69 1.25
CA ASN A 207 -20.66 -17.23 2.52
C ASN A 207 -22.10 -17.76 2.44
N LEU A 208 -22.72 -17.77 1.26
CA LEU A 208 -23.95 -18.53 1.04
C LEU A 208 -23.60 -20.03 1.11
N ARG A 209 -23.83 -20.64 2.27
CA ARG A 209 -23.91 -22.09 2.39
C ARG A 209 -24.95 -22.56 1.39
N LEU A 210 -24.51 -23.28 0.36
CA LEU A 210 -25.36 -24.22 -0.36
C LEU A 210 -26.06 -25.05 0.74
N ALA A 211 -27.38 -24.97 0.79
CA ALA A 211 -28.18 -25.77 1.72
C ALA A 211 -27.90 -27.24 1.40
N ASP A 212 -26.97 -27.81 2.16
CA ASP A 212 -26.63 -29.22 2.13
C ASP A 212 -27.79 -29.96 2.80
N ASN A 213 -28.74 -30.39 1.98
CA ASN A 213 -29.92 -31.15 2.38
C ASN A 213 -29.50 -32.61 2.64
N ASN A 214 -28.65 -32.84 3.63
CA ASN A 214 -28.33 -34.19 4.08
C ASN A 214 -29.05 -34.44 5.41
N ASP A 215 -30.31 -34.83 5.29
CA ASP A 215 -31.14 -35.29 6.40
C ASP A 215 -30.55 -36.58 6.99
N ASP A 216 -29.81 -36.39 8.08
CA ASP A 216 -29.79 -37.19 9.31
C ASP A 216 -29.88 -38.73 9.15
N ASP A 217 -28.76 -39.35 8.78
CA ASP A 217 -28.56 -40.78 8.95
C ASP A 217 -27.84 -41.08 10.29
N SER A 218 -28.64 -41.64 11.20
CA SER A 218 -28.34 -42.61 12.26
C SER A 218 -27.30 -42.33 13.35
N ARG A 219 -27.75 -42.48 14.61
CA ARG A 219 -27.05 -43.29 15.64
C ARG A 219 -27.93 -43.56 16.89
N TRP A 220 -28.67 -44.67 16.87
CA TRP A 220 -29.26 -45.30 18.07
C TRP A 220 -28.21 -46.18 18.76
N ILE A 221 -28.02 -45.99 20.07
CA ILE A 221 -27.04 -46.71 20.90
C ILE A 221 -27.79 -47.70 21.81
N PRO A 222 -27.44 -49.00 21.85
CA PRO A 222 -28.12 -49.94 22.74
C PRO A 222 -27.48 -49.93 24.13
N THR A 223 -28.30 -49.80 25.18
CA THR A 223 -27.86 -50.05 26.56
C THR A 223 -28.40 -51.39 27.04
N ALA A 224 -27.51 -52.24 27.54
CA ALA A 224 -27.86 -53.48 28.22
C ALA A 224 -27.35 -53.40 29.67
N LYS A 225 -28.26 -53.57 30.63
CA LYS A 225 -27.93 -54.10 31.96
C LYS A 225 -29.15 -54.78 32.60
N SER A 226 -29.00 -56.07 32.84
CA SER A 226 -29.82 -56.97 33.66
C SER A 226 -29.67 -56.62 35.16
N SER A 227 -30.56 -56.93 36.12
CA SER A 227 -31.36 -58.13 36.43
C SER A 227 -32.43 -57.77 37.51
N PRO A 228 -33.11 -58.70 38.25
CA PRO A 228 -34.56 -58.94 38.15
C PRO A 228 -35.32 -58.88 39.51
N ALA A 229 -36.56 -59.42 39.53
CA ALA A 229 -37.41 -59.86 40.67
C ALA A 229 -38.25 -58.77 41.38
N LEU A 230 -39.49 -58.98 41.85
CA LEU A 230 -40.47 -60.09 41.85
C LEU A 230 -41.84 -59.47 42.27
N LEU A 231 -42.92 -59.86 41.58
CA LEU A 231 -44.29 -60.20 42.04
C LEU A 231 -45.30 -59.21 42.68
N ALA A 232 -46.53 -59.36 42.16
CA ALA A 232 -47.88 -59.31 42.79
C ALA A 232 -48.44 -57.92 43.15
N ASN A 233 -49.71 -57.54 42.91
CA ASN A 233 -51.01 -58.13 42.56
C ASN A 233 -51.83 -57.02 41.83
N GLY A 234 -52.85 -57.22 41.00
CA GLY A 234 -53.81 -58.31 40.95
C GLY A 234 -55.10 -57.97 41.72
N ALA A 235 -55.88 -56.97 41.26
CA ALA A 235 -57.35 -56.87 41.35
C ALA A 235 -57.82 -55.60 40.62
#